data_AF-A0A969CM68-F1
#
_entry.id   AF-A0A969CM68-F1
#
_cell.length_a   1.000
_cell.length_b   1.000
_cell.length_c   1.000
_cell.angle_alpha   90.00
_cell.angle_beta   90.00
_cell.angle_gamma   90.00
#
_symmetry.space_group_name_H-M   'P 1'
#
loop_
_entity.id
_entity.type
_entity.pdbx_description
1 polymer ?
#
loop_
_entity_poly.entity_id
_entity_poly.type
_entity_poly.pdbx_seq_one_letter_code
_entity_poly.pdbx_strand_id
1 'polypeptide(L)'
;MTSVTTDMIIDSSYDTFDLKFNIDTSNQQYEQGFHFDKEAVKKASAEIKGRLRQNGYKGLVNDNYYKGVGAPVESNWSLDHKLQAANLNWSVDTSILRYGDKLQFFDTNNQAVYRSDTGTLFSVTSDTWTPFQNVDVVNAFDEFCNSAGIEMERLGHLREGRLVFASAVVNESWAVMDTDDIIAARLLLTNSHEYGKGLTAKLNAIRLVCCNGITRKVSIGQRSISHTNGFSKAAVQAILESSKQNFVDLGLLIDKFAQTQVNNREAREILVETLGDRNEEGNLVQYDDQNRLVQSSFTAFANHTSIGAHYETSRGTAWELLNCVTEQINHHSRSAGETHMNSMWNGGKARIESKMVNALALAYVSPSRNKQAQTVGVSAF
;
A
#
# COMPACT_ATOMS: atom_id res chain seq x y z
N MET A 1 10.50 21.21 -11.25
CA MET A 1 10.33 20.00 -10.41
C MET A 1 8.83 19.83 -10.15
N THR A 2 8.15 19.07 -11.00
CA THR A 2 6.74 18.69 -10.82
C THR A 2 6.72 17.47 -9.92
N SER A 3 6.43 17.65 -8.63
CA SER A 3 6.08 16.52 -7.76
C SER A 3 4.65 16.13 -8.09
N VAL A 4 4.47 15.03 -8.82
CA VAL A 4 3.14 14.41 -8.97
C VAL A 4 2.78 13.74 -7.65
N THR A 5 2.11 14.47 -6.76
CA THR A 5 1.32 13.88 -5.68
C THR A 5 -0.07 13.63 -6.22
N THR A 6 -0.31 12.43 -6.75
CA THR A 6 -1.66 11.97 -7.07
C THR A 6 -2.32 11.52 -5.79
N ASP A 7 -3.11 12.41 -5.18
CA ASP A 7 -4.06 12.04 -4.15
C ASP A 7 -5.31 11.50 -4.84
N MET A 8 -5.52 10.19 -4.76
CA MET A 8 -6.81 9.59 -5.07
C MET A 8 -7.71 9.84 -3.86
N ILE A 9 -8.66 10.78 -4.00
CA ILE A 9 -9.65 11.09 -2.96
C ILE A 9 -10.96 10.43 -3.39
N ILE A 10 -11.39 9.45 -2.61
CA ILE A 10 -12.60 8.68 -2.83
C ILE A 10 -13.66 9.26 -1.88
N ASP A 11 -14.62 10.05 -2.37
CA ASP A 11 -15.76 10.58 -1.58
C ASP A 11 -16.87 9.54 -1.43
N SER A 12 -17.17 9.13 -0.19
CA SER A 12 -18.03 7.99 0.14
C SER A 12 -19.49 8.35 0.48
N SER A 13 -19.96 9.57 0.15
CA SER A 13 -21.22 10.12 0.67
C SER A 13 -22.52 9.73 -0.08
N TYR A 14 -22.49 8.89 -1.12
CA TYR A 14 -23.68 8.52 -1.91
C TYR A 14 -23.83 7.02 -2.18
N ASP A 15 -25.00 6.56 -2.64
CA ASP A 15 -25.28 5.19 -3.13
C ASP A 15 -24.46 4.79 -4.38
N THR A 16 -23.66 5.74 -4.88
CA THR A 16 -22.72 5.65 -6.00
C THR A 16 -21.32 6.04 -5.50
N PHE A 17 -20.25 5.82 -6.27
CA PHE A 17 -18.91 6.24 -5.88
C PHE A 17 -18.11 6.86 -7.03
N ASP A 18 -17.59 8.09 -6.83
CA ASP A 18 -16.76 8.87 -7.77
C ASP A 18 -15.26 8.77 -7.49
N LEU A 19 -14.48 8.06 -8.33
CA LEU A 19 -13.01 8.06 -8.29
C LEU A 19 -12.46 9.44 -8.71
N LYS A 20 -12.13 10.33 -7.78
CA LYS A 20 -11.44 11.60 -8.12
C LYS A 20 -9.93 11.39 -8.24
N PHE A 21 -9.40 11.66 -9.44
CA PHE A 21 -7.96 11.75 -9.67
C PHE A 21 -7.53 13.22 -9.65
N ASN A 22 -6.80 13.65 -8.62
CA ASN A 22 -6.15 14.95 -8.65
C ASN A 22 -4.90 14.86 -9.53
N ILE A 23 -4.99 15.38 -10.76
CA ILE A 23 -3.88 15.53 -11.69
C ILE A 23 -3.45 17.00 -11.65
N ASP A 24 -2.34 17.29 -10.97
CA ASP A 24 -1.75 18.63 -11.01
C ASP A 24 -0.77 18.70 -12.19
N THR A 25 -1.27 19.15 -13.34
CA THR A 25 -0.44 19.55 -14.48
C THR A 25 -0.54 21.06 -14.64
N SER A 26 0.60 21.73 -14.46
CA SER A 26 0.87 23.13 -14.86
C SER A 26 -0.38 23.98 -15.17
N ASN A 27 -1.12 24.35 -14.12
CA ASN A 27 -2.25 25.29 -14.08
C ASN A 27 -3.66 24.80 -14.46
N GLN A 28 -3.97 23.50 -14.47
CA GLN A 28 -5.37 23.05 -14.52
C GLN A 28 -5.67 21.92 -13.52
N GLN A 29 -6.59 22.17 -12.59
CA GLN A 29 -7.23 21.14 -11.78
C GLN A 29 -8.33 20.48 -12.61
N TYR A 30 -8.27 19.16 -12.77
CA TYR A 30 -9.35 18.37 -13.36
C TYR A 30 -9.99 17.50 -12.28
N GLU A 31 -11.25 17.77 -11.94
CA GLU A 31 -12.10 16.83 -11.21
C GLU A 31 -12.89 15.99 -12.22
N GLN A 32 -12.77 14.67 -12.20
CA GLN A 32 -13.65 13.76 -12.94
C GLN A 32 -14.05 12.60 -12.04
N GLY A 33 -15.35 12.36 -11.93
CA GLY A 33 -15.96 11.23 -11.22
C GLY A 33 -16.26 10.07 -12.15
N PHE A 34 -16.25 8.86 -11.59
CA PHE A 34 -16.60 7.61 -12.28
C PHE A 34 -17.82 7.02 -11.60
N HIS A 35 -18.65 6.25 -12.32
CA HIS A 35 -19.89 5.71 -11.74
C HIS A 35 -19.80 4.18 -11.62
N PHE A 36 -19.86 3.66 -10.39
CA PHE A 36 -19.94 2.23 -10.10
C PHE A 36 -21.16 1.93 -9.21
N ASP A 37 -21.92 0.88 -9.53
CA ASP A 37 -23.08 0.39 -8.75
C ASP A 37 -22.62 -0.50 -7.59
N LYS A 38 -22.83 -0.05 -6.36
CA LYS A 38 -22.38 -0.73 -5.14
C LYS A 38 -23.11 -2.04 -4.84
N GLU A 39 -24.37 -2.20 -5.26
CA GLU A 39 -25.19 -3.36 -4.87
C GLU A 39 -24.94 -4.57 -5.77
N ALA A 40 -24.73 -4.34 -7.07
CA ALA A 40 -24.32 -5.40 -8.00
C ALA A 40 -23.00 -6.07 -7.57
N VAL A 41 -22.07 -5.26 -7.06
CA VAL A 41 -20.73 -5.67 -6.61
C VAL A 41 -20.77 -6.44 -5.30
N LYS A 42 -21.56 -5.99 -4.32
CA LYS A 42 -21.75 -6.71 -3.06
C LYS A 42 -22.32 -8.11 -3.27
N LYS A 43 -23.19 -8.27 -4.27
CA LYS A 43 -23.84 -9.54 -4.60
C LYS A 43 -22.86 -10.58 -5.18
N ALA A 44 -21.98 -10.18 -6.11
CA ALA A 44 -20.95 -11.05 -6.67
C ALA A 44 -19.94 -11.54 -5.61
N SER A 45 -19.51 -10.65 -4.71
CA SER A 45 -18.58 -10.99 -3.62
C SER A 45 -19.17 -11.96 -2.56
N ALA A 46 -20.48 -11.93 -2.33
CA ALA A 46 -21.13 -12.74 -1.28
C ALA A 46 -21.18 -14.25 -1.61
N GLU A 47 -21.36 -14.61 -2.88
CA GLU A 47 -21.47 -16.01 -3.32
C GLU A 47 -20.11 -16.74 -3.26
N ILE A 48 -19.03 -16.00 -3.53
CA ILE A 48 -17.66 -16.49 -3.53
C ILE A 48 -17.12 -16.64 -2.10
N LYS A 49 -17.50 -15.76 -1.16
CA LYS A 49 -17.17 -15.88 0.28
C LYS A 49 -17.56 -17.25 0.87
N GLY A 50 -18.63 -17.88 0.36
CA GLY A 50 -19.07 -19.21 0.78
C GLY A 50 -18.15 -20.35 0.36
N ARG A 51 -17.62 -20.30 -0.87
CA ARG A 51 -16.70 -21.32 -1.40
C ARG A 51 -15.27 -21.16 -0.87
N LEU A 52 -14.85 -19.92 -0.66
CA LEU A 52 -13.48 -19.57 -0.26
C LEU A 52 -13.20 -19.83 1.24
N ARG A 53 -14.20 -19.72 2.12
CA ARG A 53 -14.07 -20.07 3.55
C ARG A 53 -13.67 -21.53 3.80
N GLN A 54 -13.92 -22.45 2.86
CA GLN A 54 -13.58 -23.86 3.02
C GLN A 54 -12.08 -24.18 2.83
N ASN A 55 -11.30 -23.30 2.18
CA ASN A 55 -9.91 -23.60 1.76
C ASN A 55 -8.80 -22.99 2.64
N GLY A 56 -9.13 -22.31 3.74
CA GLY A 56 -8.13 -21.93 4.76
C GLY A 56 -7.02 -20.99 4.27
N TYR A 57 -7.35 -19.74 3.92
CA TYR A 57 -6.39 -18.72 3.48
C TYR A 57 -5.29 -18.34 4.47
N LYS A 58 -5.48 -18.64 5.76
CA LYS A 58 -4.54 -18.33 6.84
C LYS A 58 -3.13 -18.89 6.60
N GLY A 59 -3.01 -20.02 5.91
CA GLY A 59 -1.72 -20.72 5.73
C GLY A 59 -0.85 -20.25 4.56
N LEU A 60 -1.42 -19.55 3.57
CA LEU A 60 -0.75 -19.35 2.28
C LEU A 60 0.22 -18.16 2.22
N VAL A 61 0.17 -17.23 3.18
CA VAL A 61 0.84 -15.91 3.03
C VAL A 61 1.79 -15.57 4.20
N ASN A 62 1.98 -16.46 5.19
CA ASN A 62 2.49 -16.01 6.50
C ASN A 62 4.00 -15.69 6.57
N ASP A 63 4.93 -16.48 6.00
CA ASP A 63 6.37 -16.13 6.12
C ASP A 63 6.99 -15.59 4.82
N ASN A 64 6.49 -16.02 3.66
CA ASN A 64 7.03 -15.57 2.38
C ASN A 64 6.72 -14.11 2.07
N TYR A 65 5.60 -13.57 2.57
CA TYR A 65 5.26 -12.16 2.39
C TYR A 65 6.10 -11.26 3.31
N TYR A 66 6.21 -11.59 4.59
CA TYR A 66 6.93 -10.77 5.56
C TYR A 66 8.45 -10.96 5.51
N LYS A 67 8.95 -11.90 4.71
CA LYS A 67 10.39 -12.17 4.54
C LYS A 67 11.12 -12.37 5.88
N GLY A 68 10.46 -13.06 6.83
CA GLY A 68 10.98 -13.33 8.17
C GLY A 68 10.94 -12.15 9.15
N VAL A 69 10.26 -11.06 8.81
CA VAL A 69 10.16 -9.85 9.66
C VAL A 69 8.98 -9.92 10.62
N GLY A 70 9.22 -9.61 11.89
CA GLY A 70 8.22 -9.67 12.95
C GLY A 70 7.87 -11.10 13.38
N ALA A 71 7.12 -11.20 14.47
CA ALA A 71 6.68 -12.45 15.06
C ALA A 71 5.22 -12.75 14.71
N PRO A 72 4.88 -14.00 14.37
CA PRO A 72 3.49 -14.42 14.30
C PRO A 72 2.85 -14.30 15.69
N VAL A 73 1.59 -13.90 15.72
CA VAL A 73 0.80 -13.80 16.96
C VAL A 73 -0.53 -14.51 16.80
N GLU A 74 -1.07 -15.03 17.91
CA GLU A 74 -2.38 -15.70 17.91
C GLU A 74 -3.42 -14.85 18.65
N SER A 75 -4.66 -14.92 18.18
CA SER A 75 -5.78 -14.12 18.71
C SER A 75 -6.05 -14.39 20.20
N ASN A 76 -5.84 -15.61 20.67
CA ASN A 76 -6.05 -16.03 22.07
C ASN A 76 -4.92 -15.64 23.02
N TRP A 77 -3.79 -15.10 22.54
CA TRP A 77 -2.71 -14.66 23.41
C TRP A 77 -3.08 -13.38 24.16
N SER A 78 -2.60 -13.25 25.40
CA SER A 78 -2.69 -11.98 26.12
C SER A 78 -1.89 -10.89 25.40
N LEU A 79 -2.26 -9.62 25.61
CA LEU A 79 -1.55 -8.48 25.06
C LEU A 79 -0.05 -8.51 25.40
N ASP A 80 0.29 -8.82 26.66
CA ASP A 80 1.68 -8.93 27.12
C ASP A 80 2.45 -10.02 26.38
N HIS A 81 1.81 -11.18 26.14
CA HIS A 81 2.45 -12.27 25.41
C HIS A 81 2.68 -11.90 23.95
N LYS A 82 1.72 -11.22 23.29
CA LYS A 82 1.88 -10.67 21.94
C LYS A 82 3.07 -9.69 21.88
N LEU A 83 3.15 -8.75 22.81
CA LEU A 83 4.23 -7.76 22.89
C LEU A 83 5.60 -8.41 23.14
N GLN A 84 5.68 -9.38 24.04
CA GLN A 84 6.92 -10.12 24.33
C GLN A 84 7.39 -10.91 23.11
N ALA A 85 6.49 -11.65 22.45
CA ALA A 85 6.82 -12.42 21.25
C ALA A 85 7.39 -11.54 20.11
N ALA A 86 6.90 -10.31 19.99
CA ALA A 86 7.35 -9.34 19.00
C ALA A 86 8.52 -8.44 19.45
N ASN A 87 9.05 -8.62 20.67
CA ASN A 87 10.07 -7.76 21.28
C ASN A 87 9.65 -6.27 21.30
N LEU A 88 8.44 -5.99 21.79
CA LEU A 88 7.82 -4.66 21.85
C LEU A 88 7.46 -4.20 23.28
N ASN A 89 7.84 -4.95 24.30
CA ASN A 89 7.56 -4.69 25.72
C ASN A 89 8.42 -3.56 26.34
N TRP A 90 8.97 -2.68 25.52
CA TRP A 90 9.73 -1.48 25.91
C TRP A 90 8.88 -0.22 25.68
N SER A 91 9.13 0.80 26.50
CA SER A 91 8.56 2.15 26.32
C SER A 91 9.43 3.02 25.40
N VAL A 92 8.79 4.02 24.81
CA VAL A 92 9.47 5.14 24.17
C VAL A 92 9.53 6.29 25.16
N ASP A 93 10.73 6.63 25.57
CA ASP A 93 10.97 7.67 26.57
C ASP A 93 11.43 8.95 25.88
N THR A 94 11.21 10.08 26.56
CA THR A 94 11.70 11.39 26.12
C THR A 94 12.54 12.05 27.20
N SER A 95 13.50 12.87 26.79
CA SER A 95 14.29 13.71 27.68
C SER A 95 14.67 15.01 26.98
N ILE A 96 14.91 16.08 27.76
CA ILE A 96 15.44 17.34 27.22
C ILE A 96 16.70 17.04 26.40
N LEU A 97 16.75 17.53 25.16
CA LEU A 97 17.95 17.44 24.34
C LEU A 97 18.94 18.51 24.81
N ARG A 98 20.16 18.06 25.10
CA ARG A 98 21.30 18.90 25.46
C ARG A 98 22.36 18.87 24.37
N TYR A 99 23.02 20.00 24.13
CA TYR A 99 24.18 20.09 23.25
C TYR A 99 25.31 20.87 23.92
N GLY A 100 26.54 20.59 23.53
CA GLY A 100 27.73 21.21 24.11
C GLY A 100 28.89 20.22 24.23
N ASP A 101 29.96 20.63 24.91
CA ASP A 101 31.08 19.77 25.24
C ASP A 101 30.90 19.14 26.64
N LYS A 102 31.85 18.31 27.07
CA LYS A 102 31.77 17.60 28.37
C LYS A 102 31.77 18.54 29.60
N LEU A 103 32.18 19.80 29.44
CA LEU A 103 32.34 20.77 30.54
C LEU A 103 31.31 21.90 30.48
N GLN A 104 30.65 22.11 29.32
CA GLN A 104 29.60 23.10 29.12
C GLN A 104 28.50 22.52 28.22
N PHE A 105 27.28 22.41 28.74
CA PHE A 105 26.11 21.99 27.99
C PHE A 105 24.98 23.00 28.12
N PHE A 106 24.15 23.07 27.08
CA PHE A 106 22.99 23.93 26.99
C PHE A 106 21.74 23.06 26.78
N ASP A 107 20.68 23.37 27.52
CA ASP A 107 19.36 22.79 27.29
C ASP A 107 18.74 23.39 26.03
N THR A 108 17.91 22.60 25.35
CA THR A 108 17.11 23.06 24.21
C THR A 108 15.62 22.91 24.53
N ASN A 109 14.77 23.55 23.73
CA ASN A 109 13.32 23.31 23.75
C ASN A 109 12.92 22.02 23.02
N ASN A 110 13.89 21.28 22.48
CA ASN A 110 13.66 20.00 21.83
C ASN A 110 13.88 18.86 22.83
N GLN A 111 13.27 17.72 22.53
CA GLN A 111 13.48 16.49 23.28
C GLN A 111 14.11 15.42 22.39
N ALA A 112 14.97 14.61 23.01
CA ALA A 112 15.42 13.34 22.46
C ALA A 112 14.33 12.29 22.71
N VAL A 113 14.01 11.51 21.68
CA VAL A 113 13.09 10.37 21.73
C VAL A 113 13.91 9.11 21.57
N TYR A 114 13.82 8.19 22.52
CA TYR A 114 14.66 7.00 22.53
C TYR A 114 13.95 5.78 23.12
N ARG A 115 14.50 4.61 22.80
CA ARG A 115 14.04 3.32 23.32
C ARG A 115 14.53 3.12 24.76
N SER A 116 13.64 2.78 25.69
CA SER A 116 13.96 2.64 27.12
C SER A 116 14.96 1.54 27.46
N ASP A 117 14.93 0.41 26.76
CA ASP A 117 15.75 -0.77 27.06
C ASP A 117 17.20 -0.69 26.55
N THR A 118 17.43 0.05 25.47
CA THR A 118 18.70 0.10 24.73
C THR A 118 19.30 1.50 24.69
N GLY A 119 18.51 2.52 25.03
CA GLY A 119 18.91 3.92 24.87
C GLY A 119 19.03 4.36 23.41
N THR A 120 18.58 3.55 22.46
CA THR A 120 18.69 3.86 21.02
C THR A 120 17.91 5.13 20.70
N LEU A 121 18.63 6.16 20.27
CA LEU A 121 18.03 7.41 19.83
C LEU A 121 17.23 7.20 18.53
N PHE A 122 15.95 7.54 18.57
CA PHE A 122 15.05 7.47 17.43
C PHE A 122 14.95 8.81 16.71
N SER A 123 14.73 9.90 17.45
CA SER A 123 14.49 11.22 16.85
C SER A 123 14.76 12.36 17.83
N VAL A 124 14.83 13.57 17.29
CA VAL A 124 14.70 14.83 18.02
C VAL A 124 13.35 15.45 17.64
N THR A 125 12.58 15.94 18.60
CA THR A 125 11.24 16.50 18.38
C THR A 125 11.02 17.78 19.20
N SER A 126 9.91 18.48 18.95
CA SER A 126 9.41 19.52 19.86
C SER A 126 8.94 18.91 21.19
N ASP A 127 8.78 19.77 22.19
CA ASP A 127 8.18 19.50 23.51
C ASP A 127 6.70 19.10 23.45
N THR A 128 5.98 19.54 22.41
CA THR A 128 4.56 19.18 22.17
C THR A 128 4.36 17.79 21.56
N TRP A 129 5.43 17.14 21.08
CA TRP A 129 5.34 15.82 20.47
C TRP A 129 5.29 14.76 21.58
N THR A 130 4.31 13.86 21.55
CA THR A 130 4.22 12.78 22.55
C THR A 130 4.26 11.42 21.86
N PRO A 131 5.18 10.51 22.24
CA PRO A 131 5.24 9.20 21.61
C PRO A 131 3.97 8.39 21.91
N PHE A 132 3.40 7.76 20.88
CA PHE A 132 2.40 6.72 21.08
C PHE A 132 3.09 5.43 21.51
N GLN A 133 2.80 4.97 22.74
CA GLN A 133 3.45 3.77 23.28
C GLN A 133 3.02 2.52 22.52
N ASN A 134 3.95 1.57 22.40
CA ASN A 134 3.70 0.31 21.69
C ASN A 134 2.49 -0.43 22.28
N VAL A 135 2.40 -0.49 23.61
CA VAL A 135 1.30 -1.15 24.33
C VAL A 135 -0.06 -0.54 23.95
N ASP A 136 -0.17 0.79 23.90
CA ASP A 136 -1.43 1.48 23.60
C ASP A 136 -1.87 1.25 22.16
N VAL A 137 -0.93 1.34 21.23
CA VAL A 137 -1.18 1.14 19.79
C VAL A 137 -1.59 -0.31 19.51
N VAL A 138 -0.86 -1.28 20.06
CA VAL A 138 -1.16 -2.71 19.86
C VAL A 138 -2.48 -3.08 20.53
N ASN A 139 -2.76 -2.56 21.73
CA ASN A 139 -4.03 -2.79 22.40
C ASN A 139 -5.22 -2.25 21.58
N ALA A 140 -5.12 -1.04 21.05
CA ALA A 140 -6.17 -0.47 20.20
C ALA A 140 -6.40 -1.29 18.92
N PHE A 141 -5.33 -1.81 18.32
CA PHE A 141 -5.44 -2.67 17.15
C PHE A 141 -6.04 -4.04 17.48
N ASP A 142 -5.70 -4.62 18.64
CA ASP A 142 -6.25 -5.89 19.11
C ASP A 142 -7.74 -5.78 19.42
N GLU A 143 -8.16 -4.71 20.11
CA GLU A 143 -9.57 -4.39 20.37
C GLU A 143 -10.36 -4.23 19.05
N PHE A 144 -9.78 -3.56 18.05
CA PHE A 144 -10.38 -3.47 16.72
C PHE A 144 -10.50 -4.83 16.04
N CYS A 145 -9.46 -5.67 16.09
CA CYS A 145 -9.50 -6.99 15.49
C CYS A 145 -10.65 -7.83 16.09
N ASN A 146 -10.74 -7.82 17.43
CA ASN A 146 -11.79 -8.52 18.17
C ASN A 146 -13.20 -8.01 17.80
N SER A 147 -13.41 -6.68 17.72
CA SER A 147 -14.72 -6.11 17.40
C SER A 147 -15.12 -6.32 15.92
N ALA A 148 -14.15 -6.33 15.01
CA ALA A 148 -14.36 -6.59 13.59
C ALA A 148 -14.42 -8.09 13.23
N GLY A 149 -14.18 -8.97 14.20
CA GLY A 149 -14.13 -10.42 13.99
C GLY A 149 -13.01 -10.86 13.05
N ILE A 150 -11.89 -10.14 13.05
CA ILE A 150 -10.67 -10.44 12.28
C ILE A 150 -9.54 -10.80 13.24
N GLU A 151 -8.46 -11.37 12.71
CA GLU A 151 -7.38 -11.89 13.53
C GLU A 151 -6.06 -11.19 13.25
N MET A 152 -5.43 -10.67 14.32
CA MET A 152 -4.06 -10.18 14.26
C MET A 152 -3.14 -11.38 13.96
N GLU A 153 -2.35 -11.29 12.89
CA GLU A 153 -1.51 -12.40 12.43
C GLU A 153 -0.03 -12.16 12.73
N ARG A 154 0.40 -10.89 12.79
CA ARG A 154 1.82 -10.56 12.93
C ARG A 154 2.05 -9.21 13.60
N LEU A 155 3.11 -9.16 14.41
CA LEU A 155 3.51 -7.97 15.15
C LEU A 155 5.04 -7.84 15.13
N GLY A 156 5.58 -6.62 15.05
CA GLY A 156 7.02 -6.45 15.10
C GLY A 156 7.47 -5.02 14.91
N HIS A 157 8.78 -4.86 14.69
CA HIS A 157 9.38 -3.56 14.42
C HIS A 157 10.40 -3.64 13.28
N LEU A 158 10.60 -2.49 12.65
CA LEU A 158 11.68 -2.20 11.71
C LEU A 158 12.59 -1.11 12.33
N ARG A 159 13.83 -1.05 11.86
CA ARG A 159 14.82 0.00 12.07
C ARG A 159 15.10 0.19 13.56
N GLU A 160 15.37 -0.93 14.23
CA GLU A 160 15.67 -1.03 15.68
C GLU A 160 14.53 -0.54 16.60
N GLY A 161 13.29 -0.50 16.09
CA GLY A 161 12.14 -0.01 16.86
C GLY A 161 11.60 1.31 16.35
N ARG A 162 12.29 2.02 15.45
CA ARG A 162 11.82 3.32 14.91
C ARG A 162 10.48 3.22 14.20
N LEU A 163 10.12 2.05 13.68
CA LEU A 163 8.82 1.80 13.09
C LEU A 163 8.25 0.49 13.63
N VAL A 164 7.19 0.57 14.43
CA VAL A 164 6.44 -0.59 14.92
C VAL A 164 5.27 -0.87 13.98
N PHE A 165 4.92 -2.13 13.78
CA PHE A 165 3.79 -2.52 12.96
C PHE A 165 2.99 -3.66 13.56
N ALA A 166 1.69 -3.68 13.26
CA ALA A 166 0.77 -4.78 13.53
C ALA A 166 -0.04 -5.10 12.27
N SER A 167 -0.22 -6.38 11.97
CA SER A 167 -0.94 -6.87 10.79
C SER A 167 -2.08 -7.78 11.19
N ALA A 168 -3.20 -7.67 10.50
CA ALA A 168 -4.36 -8.55 10.67
C ALA A 168 -4.90 -9.03 9.32
N VAL A 169 -5.34 -10.29 9.29
CA VAL A 169 -6.00 -10.88 8.12
C VAL A 169 -7.44 -10.39 8.08
N VAL A 170 -7.85 -9.77 6.98
CA VAL A 170 -9.25 -9.45 6.78
C VAL A 170 -9.97 -10.69 6.24
N ASN A 171 -11.13 -11.02 6.79
CA ASN A 171 -11.97 -12.14 6.33
C ASN A 171 -12.66 -11.88 4.97
N GLU A 172 -12.10 -10.95 4.20
CA GLU A 172 -12.60 -10.49 2.91
C GLU A 172 -11.51 -10.80 1.87
N SER A 173 -11.95 -11.42 0.79
CA SER A 173 -11.14 -11.67 -0.40
C SER A 173 -11.90 -11.19 -1.62
N TRP A 174 -11.15 -10.89 -2.68
CA TRP A 174 -11.68 -10.54 -3.98
C TRP A 174 -11.32 -11.63 -4.97
N ALA A 175 -12.30 -12.19 -5.66
CA ALA A 175 -12.08 -13.05 -6.81
C ALA A 175 -12.10 -12.17 -8.05
N VAL A 176 -10.95 -12.06 -8.73
CA VAL A 176 -10.83 -11.22 -9.92
C VAL A 176 -11.74 -11.78 -11.00
N MET A 177 -12.68 -10.96 -11.49
CA MET A 177 -13.71 -11.35 -12.46
C MET A 177 -14.46 -12.64 -12.08
N ASP A 178 -14.72 -12.85 -10.78
CA ASP A 178 -15.40 -14.05 -10.26
C ASP A 178 -14.70 -15.39 -10.60
N THR A 179 -13.38 -15.37 -10.81
CA THR A 179 -12.54 -16.55 -11.10
C THR A 179 -11.82 -17.08 -9.85
N ASP A 180 -10.92 -18.06 -10.03
CA ASP A 180 -10.03 -18.58 -8.99
C ASP A 180 -8.72 -17.76 -8.82
N ASP A 181 -8.58 -16.62 -9.52
CA ASP A 181 -7.54 -15.62 -9.24
C ASP A 181 -7.95 -14.76 -8.03
N ILE A 182 -7.40 -15.07 -6.86
CA ILE A 182 -7.84 -14.50 -5.58
C ILE A 182 -6.86 -13.47 -5.03
N ILE A 183 -7.41 -12.37 -4.54
CA ILE A 183 -6.72 -11.32 -3.79
C ILE A 183 -7.23 -11.31 -2.35
N ALA A 184 -6.32 -11.40 -1.39
CA ALA A 184 -6.62 -11.30 0.03
C ALA A 184 -6.22 -9.94 0.60
N ALA A 185 -7.03 -9.40 1.51
CA ALA A 185 -6.72 -8.16 2.20
C ALA A 185 -6.06 -8.39 3.57
N ARG A 186 -5.11 -7.50 3.90
CA ARG A 186 -4.54 -7.37 5.24
C ARG A 186 -4.61 -5.93 5.70
N LEU A 187 -4.99 -5.72 6.95
CA LEU A 187 -4.83 -4.44 7.61
C LEU A 187 -3.44 -4.36 8.21
N LEU A 188 -2.73 -3.30 7.89
CA LEU A 188 -1.40 -3.01 8.42
C LEU A 188 -1.44 -1.67 9.16
N LEU A 189 -1.32 -1.72 10.47
CA LEU A 189 -1.10 -0.55 11.31
C LEU A 189 0.40 -0.33 11.49
N THR A 190 0.86 0.91 11.38
CA THR A 190 2.27 1.29 11.57
C THR A 190 2.37 2.50 12.48
N ASN A 191 3.32 2.48 13.40
CA ASN A 191 3.62 3.56 14.33
C ASN A 191 5.09 3.95 14.20
N SER A 192 5.34 5.19 13.77
CA SER A 192 6.70 5.71 13.61
C SER A 192 7.10 6.55 14.80
N HIS A 193 8.25 6.26 15.41
CA HIS A 193 8.86 7.05 16.49
C HIS A 193 9.82 8.13 15.96
N GLU A 194 9.76 8.41 14.66
CA GLU A 194 10.53 9.47 13.99
C GLU A 194 9.68 10.73 13.78
N TYR A 195 10.30 11.90 13.99
CA TYR A 195 9.69 13.20 13.72
C TYR A 195 9.17 13.31 12.27
N GLY A 196 8.03 13.99 12.11
CA GLY A 196 7.38 14.19 10.81
C GLY A 196 6.62 12.97 10.28
N LYS A 197 6.58 11.86 11.03
CA LYS A 197 5.77 10.67 10.73
C LYS A 197 4.86 10.37 11.92
N GLY A 198 3.73 9.74 11.67
CA GLY A 198 2.78 9.38 12.72
C GLY A 198 2.25 7.96 12.55
N LEU A 199 1.15 7.68 13.23
CA LEU A 199 0.46 6.40 13.12
C LEU A 199 -0.32 6.33 11.80
N THR A 200 -0.12 5.29 11.00
CA THR A 200 -0.86 5.09 9.75
C THR A 200 -1.43 3.68 9.66
N ALA A 201 -2.64 3.54 9.11
CA ALA A 201 -3.17 2.23 8.72
C ALA A 201 -3.20 2.11 7.19
N LYS A 202 -3.02 0.88 6.70
CA LYS A 202 -2.97 0.53 5.28
C LYS A 202 -3.69 -0.78 5.04
N LEU A 203 -4.10 -1.00 3.79
CA LEU A 203 -4.71 -2.23 3.34
C LEU A 203 -3.80 -2.83 2.28
N ASN A 204 -3.15 -3.92 2.62
CA ASN A 204 -2.30 -4.63 1.68
C ASN A 204 -3.15 -5.67 0.96
N ALA A 205 -3.28 -5.54 -0.35
CA ALA A 205 -3.98 -6.48 -1.21
C ALA A 205 -2.96 -7.47 -1.80
N ILE A 206 -3.08 -8.73 -1.44
CA ILE A 206 -2.10 -9.75 -1.81
C ILE A 206 -2.75 -10.71 -2.79
N ARG A 207 -2.24 -10.75 -4.02
CA ARG A 207 -2.64 -11.75 -5.00
C ARG A 207 -2.01 -13.08 -4.61
N LEU A 208 -2.83 -14.10 -4.38
CA LEU A 208 -2.39 -15.31 -3.67
C LEU A 208 -1.51 -16.24 -4.51
N VAL A 209 -1.80 -16.38 -5.81
CA VAL A 209 -1.05 -17.29 -6.69
C VAL A 209 0.42 -16.92 -6.82
N CYS A 210 0.72 -15.63 -6.86
CA CYS A 210 2.09 -15.14 -6.95
C CYS A 210 2.65 -14.72 -5.59
N CYS A 211 1.81 -14.59 -4.55
CA CYS A 211 2.16 -13.94 -3.29
C CYS A 211 2.84 -12.56 -3.50
N ASN A 212 2.58 -11.91 -4.65
CA ASN A 212 2.95 -10.52 -4.86
C ASN A 212 1.97 -9.69 -4.05
N GLY A 213 2.48 -8.98 -3.06
CA GLY A 213 1.71 -7.95 -2.40
C GLY A 213 1.62 -6.72 -3.30
N ILE A 214 0.40 -6.33 -3.64
CA ILE A 214 0.08 -4.94 -3.97
C ILE A 214 -0.18 -4.26 -2.63
N THR A 215 0.83 -3.57 -2.10
CA THR A 215 0.68 -2.77 -0.89
C THR A 215 0.07 -1.42 -1.24
N ARG A 216 -1.26 -1.40 -1.34
CA ARG A 216 -1.98 -0.15 -1.51
C ARG A 216 -2.09 0.59 -0.18
N LYS A 217 -1.66 1.85 -0.16
CA LYS A 217 -2.02 2.72 0.96
C LYS A 217 -3.53 2.94 0.92
N VAL A 218 -4.22 2.64 2.02
CA VAL A 218 -5.60 3.10 2.25
C VAL A 218 -5.56 4.61 2.36
N SER A 219 -6.37 5.31 1.57
CA SER A 219 -6.52 6.75 1.73
C SER A 219 -7.92 7.22 1.39
N ILE A 220 -8.68 7.50 2.45
CA ILE A 220 -9.70 8.56 2.48
C ILE A 220 -9.60 9.26 3.85
N GLY A 221 -9.51 10.59 3.86
CA GLY A 221 -9.75 11.42 5.05
C GLY A 221 -8.55 11.75 5.97
N GLN A 222 -7.75 10.77 6.39
CA GLN A 222 -6.60 11.02 7.30
C GLN A 222 -5.38 10.18 6.93
N ARG A 223 -4.32 10.85 6.47
CA ARG A 223 -3.07 10.20 6.00
C ARG A 223 -2.25 9.55 7.12
N SER A 224 -2.45 10.02 8.35
CA SER A 224 -1.70 9.68 9.57
C SER A 224 -2.35 10.34 10.78
N ILE A 225 -2.35 9.69 11.95
CA ILE A 225 -2.61 10.35 13.24
C ILE A 225 -1.29 10.97 13.71
N SER A 226 -1.30 12.27 13.99
CA SER A 226 -0.12 12.99 14.46
C SER A 226 0.13 12.77 15.95
N HIS A 227 1.38 12.56 16.33
CA HIS A 227 1.86 12.50 17.72
C HIS A 227 1.69 13.82 18.50
N THR A 228 1.37 14.93 17.80
CA THR A 228 1.07 16.22 18.44
C THR A 228 -0.38 16.35 18.92
N ASN A 229 -1.28 15.48 18.44
CA ASN A 229 -2.72 15.57 18.71
C ASN A 229 -3.18 14.61 19.82
N GLY A 230 -2.24 13.93 20.48
CA GLY A 230 -2.51 12.87 21.45
C GLY A 230 -2.99 11.57 20.79
N PHE A 231 -2.88 10.47 21.53
CA PHE A 231 -3.35 9.17 21.07
C PHE A 231 -4.88 9.08 21.21
N SER A 232 -5.56 8.63 20.16
CA SER A 232 -7.01 8.44 20.15
C SER A 232 -7.37 7.09 19.56
N LYS A 233 -7.88 6.19 20.39
CA LYS A 233 -8.41 4.88 19.95
C LYS A 233 -9.51 5.04 18.92
N ALA A 234 -10.41 6.02 19.10
CA ALA A 234 -11.49 6.30 18.15
C ALA A 234 -10.96 6.71 16.77
N ALA A 235 -9.86 7.48 16.73
CA ALA A 235 -9.22 7.83 15.46
C ALA A 235 -8.57 6.62 14.78
N VAL A 236 -7.98 5.69 15.55
CA VAL A 236 -7.47 4.41 15.02
C VAL A 236 -8.61 3.60 14.41
N GLN A 237 -9.72 3.45 15.13
CA GLN A 237 -10.89 2.71 14.65
C GLN A 237 -11.47 3.32 13.37
N ALA A 238 -11.66 4.64 13.30
CA ALA A 238 -12.18 5.31 12.11
C ALA A 238 -11.30 5.08 10.87
N ILE A 239 -9.98 5.11 11.02
CA ILE A 239 -9.06 4.83 9.91
C ILE A 239 -9.18 3.35 9.46
N LEU A 240 -9.28 2.42 10.41
CA LEU A 240 -9.41 0.99 10.09
C LEU A 240 -10.77 0.66 9.44
N GLU A 241 -11.85 1.31 9.86
CA GLU A 241 -13.18 1.16 9.23
C GLU A 241 -13.18 1.64 7.77
N SER A 242 -12.53 2.76 7.47
CA SER A 242 -12.40 3.25 6.09
C SER A 242 -11.59 2.32 5.17
N SER A 243 -10.81 1.40 5.74
CA SER A 243 -10.00 0.45 4.97
C SER A 243 -10.82 -0.64 4.27
N LYS A 244 -12.03 -0.95 4.78
CA LYS A 244 -12.92 -1.94 4.14
C LYS A 244 -13.42 -1.46 2.78
N GLN A 245 -13.89 -0.21 2.70
CA GLN A 245 -14.39 0.35 1.45
C GLN A 245 -13.26 0.42 0.40
N ASN A 246 -12.07 0.84 0.81
CA ASN A 246 -10.89 0.86 -0.07
C ASN A 246 -10.55 -0.51 -0.67
N PHE A 247 -10.86 -1.62 0.03
CA PHE A 247 -10.65 -2.96 -0.52
C PHE A 247 -11.62 -3.27 -1.65
N VAL A 248 -12.90 -2.96 -1.45
CA VAL A 248 -13.94 -3.14 -2.47
C VAL A 248 -13.61 -2.31 -3.71
N ASP A 249 -13.22 -1.05 -3.53
CA ASP A 249 -12.90 -0.14 -4.63
C ASP A 249 -11.65 -0.61 -5.40
N LEU A 250 -10.65 -1.16 -4.70
CA LEU A 250 -9.50 -1.79 -5.33
C LEU A 250 -9.90 -3.01 -6.15
N GLY A 251 -10.77 -3.86 -5.61
CA GLY A 251 -11.28 -5.04 -6.30
C GLY A 251 -11.91 -4.68 -7.64
N LEU A 252 -12.79 -3.66 -7.65
CA LEU A 252 -13.44 -3.18 -8.87
C LEU A 252 -12.46 -2.63 -9.91
N LEU A 253 -11.46 -1.87 -9.44
CA LEU A 253 -10.41 -1.37 -10.32
C LEU A 253 -9.62 -2.53 -10.94
N ILE A 254 -9.34 -3.58 -10.17
CA ILE A 254 -8.62 -4.75 -10.64
C ILE A 254 -9.45 -5.54 -11.64
N ASP A 255 -10.75 -5.73 -11.41
CA ASP A 255 -11.65 -6.35 -12.40
C ASP A 255 -11.63 -5.56 -13.71
N LYS A 256 -11.64 -4.23 -13.63
CA LYS A 256 -11.52 -3.38 -14.81
C LYS A 256 -10.18 -3.56 -15.54
N PHE A 257 -9.08 -3.72 -14.80
CA PHE A 257 -7.78 -4.02 -15.39
C PHE A 257 -7.75 -5.41 -16.03
N ALA A 258 -8.36 -6.41 -15.39
CA ALA A 258 -8.44 -7.77 -15.89
C ALA A 258 -9.32 -7.88 -17.15
N GLN A 259 -10.35 -7.04 -17.28
CA GLN A 259 -11.19 -6.96 -18.48
C GLN A 259 -10.53 -6.20 -19.65
N THR A 260 -9.39 -5.54 -19.42
CA THR A 260 -8.79 -4.63 -20.40
C THR A 260 -7.58 -5.26 -21.07
N GLN A 261 -7.70 -5.57 -22.36
CA GLN A 261 -6.57 -6.07 -23.17
C GLN A 261 -5.58 -4.95 -23.48
N VAL A 262 -4.29 -5.28 -23.41
CA VAL A 262 -3.17 -4.37 -23.64
C VAL A 262 -2.23 -5.01 -24.65
N ASN A 263 -1.94 -4.32 -25.75
CA ASN A 263 -0.98 -4.84 -26.73
C ASN A 263 0.47 -4.46 -26.36
N ASN A 264 1.45 -5.11 -26.99
CA ASN A 264 2.87 -4.89 -26.71
C ASN A 264 3.33 -3.44 -26.93
N ARG A 265 2.73 -2.69 -27.85
CA ARG A 265 3.09 -1.29 -28.06
C ARG A 265 2.60 -0.45 -26.88
N GLU A 266 1.35 -0.60 -26.49
CA GLU A 266 0.74 0.12 -25.35
C GLU A 266 1.46 -0.21 -24.03
N ALA A 267 1.74 -1.49 -23.78
CA ALA A 267 2.45 -1.92 -22.58
C ALA A 267 3.83 -1.23 -22.47
N ARG A 268 4.57 -1.17 -23.59
CA ARG A 268 5.87 -0.49 -23.64
C ARG A 268 5.73 1.00 -23.36
N GLU A 269 4.79 1.67 -24.03
CA GLU A 269 4.55 3.11 -23.86
C GLU A 269 4.20 3.43 -22.39
N ILE A 270 3.27 2.68 -21.78
CA ILE A 270 2.86 2.87 -20.38
C ILE A 270 4.04 2.69 -19.43
N LEU A 271 4.85 1.63 -19.61
CA LEU A 271 6.01 1.37 -18.74
C LEU A 271 7.05 2.48 -18.84
N VAL A 272 7.37 2.93 -20.06
CA VAL A 272 8.35 4.00 -20.28
C VAL A 272 7.85 5.33 -19.73
N GLU A 273 6.60 5.71 -20.00
CA GLU A 273 6.01 6.96 -19.50
C GLU A 273 5.98 7.00 -17.96
N THR A 274 5.71 5.86 -17.33
CA THR A 274 5.45 5.78 -15.88
C THR A 274 6.73 5.58 -15.06
N LEU A 275 7.63 4.72 -15.54
CA LEU A 275 8.78 4.20 -14.79
C LEU A 275 10.12 4.40 -15.52
N GLY A 276 10.10 4.99 -16.71
CA GLY A 276 11.29 5.20 -17.52
C GLY A 276 12.19 6.33 -17.02
N ASP A 277 13.47 6.18 -17.35
CA ASP A 277 14.50 7.18 -17.11
C ASP A 277 14.31 8.37 -18.06
N ARG A 278 14.80 9.52 -17.60
CA ARG A 278 14.82 10.77 -18.36
C ARG A 278 16.25 11.24 -18.53
N ASN A 279 16.56 11.80 -19.69
CA ASN A 279 17.86 12.39 -19.97
C ASN A 279 18.04 13.73 -19.20
N GLU A 280 19.19 14.38 -19.34
CA GLU A 280 19.51 15.64 -18.66
C GLU A 280 18.55 16.78 -19.01
N GLU A 281 17.92 16.72 -20.17
CA GLU A 281 16.94 17.68 -20.67
C GLU A 281 15.51 17.37 -20.17
N GLY A 282 15.32 16.26 -19.44
CA GLY A 282 14.03 15.81 -18.92
C GLY A 282 13.19 14.98 -19.90
N ASN A 283 13.71 14.66 -21.08
CA ASN A 283 13.04 13.85 -22.09
C ASN A 283 13.13 12.36 -21.77
N LEU A 284 12.10 11.58 -22.11
CA LEU A 284 12.11 10.13 -21.93
C LEU A 284 13.19 9.49 -22.83
N VAL A 285 13.97 8.60 -22.23
CA VAL A 285 14.95 7.79 -22.94
C VAL A 285 14.23 6.74 -23.81
N GLN A 286 14.82 6.36 -24.95
CA GLN A 286 14.26 5.33 -25.82
C GLN A 286 14.18 3.98 -25.11
N TYR A 287 13.20 3.15 -25.49
CA TYR A 287 12.94 1.88 -24.80
C TYR A 287 14.22 1.06 -24.60
N ASP A 288 15.02 0.84 -25.65
CA ASP A 288 16.21 -0.02 -25.61
C ASP A 288 17.27 0.42 -24.59
N ASP A 289 17.28 1.70 -24.22
CA ASP A 289 18.21 2.30 -23.24
C ASP A 289 17.57 2.49 -21.84
N GLN A 290 16.36 1.96 -21.62
CA GLN A 290 15.64 2.10 -20.36
C GLN A 290 16.20 1.24 -19.22
N ASN A 291 15.88 1.64 -18.00
CA ASN A 291 16.25 0.89 -16.81
C ASN A 291 15.74 -0.56 -16.82
N ARG A 292 16.43 -1.40 -16.03
CA ARG A 292 16.12 -2.82 -15.91
C ARG A 292 14.67 -3.10 -15.51
N LEU A 293 14.04 -2.26 -14.68
CA LEU A 293 12.67 -2.49 -14.24
C LEU A 293 11.70 -2.41 -15.42
N VAL A 294 11.80 -1.37 -16.26
CA VAL A 294 11.00 -1.23 -17.48
C VAL A 294 11.25 -2.40 -18.44
N GLN A 295 12.52 -2.69 -18.72
CA GLN A 295 12.93 -3.75 -19.64
C GLN A 295 12.39 -5.12 -19.22
N SER A 296 12.69 -5.54 -17.98
CA SER A 296 12.27 -6.85 -17.46
C SER A 296 10.75 -6.97 -17.29
N SER A 297 10.05 -5.91 -16.91
CA SER A 297 8.58 -5.92 -16.81
C SER A 297 7.93 -6.08 -18.19
N PHE A 298 8.46 -5.39 -19.21
CA PHE A 298 7.98 -5.54 -20.58
C PHE A 298 8.27 -6.94 -21.13
N THR A 299 9.50 -7.46 -20.95
CA THR A 299 9.84 -8.82 -21.37
C THR A 299 8.93 -9.86 -20.72
N ALA A 300 8.62 -9.70 -19.43
CA ALA A 300 7.72 -10.60 -18.72
C ALA A 300 6.29 -10.57 -19.32
N PHE A 301 5.78 -9.37 -19.60
CA PHE A 301 4.47 -9.15 -20.21
C PHE A 301 4.39 -9.72 -21.63
N ALA A 302 5.33 -9.34 -22.50
CA ALA A 302 5.32 -9.71 -23.91
C ALA A 302 5.42 -11.23 -24.13
N ASN A 303 6.02 -11.95 -23.18
CA ASN A 303 6.17 -13.41 -23.22
C ASN A 303 5.16 -14.16 -22.34
N HIS A 304 4.28 -13.46 -21.62
CA HIS A 304 3.35 -14.03 -20.62
C HIS A 304 4.04 -14.94 -19.59
N THR A 305 5.14 -14.46 -19.01
CA THR A 305 5.99 -15.25 -18.09
C THR A 305 5.87 -14.84 -16.63
N SER A 306 5.04 -13.85 -16.31
CA SER A 306 4.78 -13.48 -14.91
C SER A 306 4.07 -14.61 -14.15
N ILE A 307 4.27 -14.67 -12.84
CA ILE A 307 3.60 -15.65 -12.00
C ILE A 307 2.09 -15.37 -12.03
N GLY A 308 1.32 -16.38 -12.44
CA GLY A 308 -0.12 -16.24 -12.66
C GLY A 308 -0.50 -15.66 -14.03
N ALA A 309 0.43 -15.54 -14.98
CA ALA A 309 0.11 -15.16 -16.36
C ALA A 309 -0.81 -16.16 -17.10
N HIS A 310 -0.92 -17.39 -16.59
CA HIS A 310 -1.80 -18.42 -17.15
C HIS A 310 -3.29 -18.19 -16.84
N TYR A 311 -3.63 -17.32 -15.88
CA TYR A 311 -5.02 -16.97 -15.61
C TYR A 311 -5.60 -16.12 -16.73
N GLU A 312 -6.87 -16.37 -17.07
CA GLU A 312 -7.61 -15.57 -18.06
C GLU A 312 -7.73 -14.09 -17.66
N THR A 313 -7.81 -13.82 -16.35
CA THR A 313 -7.79 -12.47 -15.78
C THR A 313 -6.49 -11.72 -16.04
N SER A 314 -5.40 -12.44 -16.31
CA SER A 314 -4.05 -11.88 -16.46
C SER A 314 -3.63 -11.82 -17.92
N ARG A 315 -3.73 -12.92 -18.66
CA ARG A 315 -3.06 -13.03 -19.97
C ARG A 315 -3.42 -11.90 -20.95
N GLY A 316 -2.44 -11.04 -21.26
CA GLY A 316 -2.57 -9.90 -22.16
C GLY A 316 -3.33 -8.71 -21.58
N THR A 317 -3.63 -8.70 -20.28
CA THR A 317 -4.47 -7.68 -19.66
C THR A 317 -3.65 -6.60 -18.95
N ALA A 318 -4.27 -5.46 -18.65
CA ALA A 318 -3.67 -4.43 -17.80
C ALA A 318 -3.34 -4.98 -16.40
N TRP A 319 -4.08 -6.00 -15.95
CA TRP A 319 -3.79 -6.70 -14.71
C TRP A 319 -2.48 -7.49 -14.77
N GLU A 320 -2.18 -8.19 -15.87
CA GLU A 320 -0.85 -8.81 -16.04
C GLU A 320 0.26 -7.77 -16.10
N LEU A 321 0.07 -6.65 -16.81
CA LEU A 321 1.11 -5.60 -16.87
C LEU A 321 1.47 -5.08 -15.47
N LEU A 322 0.48 -4.87 -14.61
CA LEU A 322 0.71 -4.51 -13.21
C LEU A 322 1.44 -5.62 -12.45
N ASN A 323 1.03 -6.87 -12.62
CA ASN A 323 1.67 -8.03 -11.98
C ASN A 323 3.12 -8.22 -12.41
N CYS A 324 3.45 -7.98 -13.68
CA CYS A 324 4.82 -8.00 -14.17
C CYS A 324 5.70 -7.00 -13.40
N VAL A 325 5.23 -5.77 -13.18
CA VAL A 325 5.99 -4.77 -12.41
C VAL A 325 6.10 -5.16 -10.95
N THR A 326 5.00 -5.56 -10.31
CA THR A 326 4.99 -5.89 -8.88
C THR A 326 5.85 -7.11 -8.58
N GLU A 327 5.90 -8.10 -9.48
CA GLU A 327 6.81 -9.24 -9.40
C GLU A 327 8.28 -8.81 -9.42
N GLN A 328 8.68 -7.90 -10.32
CA GLN A 328 10.07 -7.44 -10.39
C GLN A 328 10.51 -6.74 -9.11
N ILE A 329 9.64 -5.94 -8.51
CA ILE A 329 9.95 -5.24 -7.26
C ILE A 329 9.78 -6.11 -6.02
N ASN A 330 9.04 -7.22 -6.07
CA ASN A 330 8.79 -8.10 -4.91
C ASN A 330 9.69 -9.34 -4.89
N HIS A 331 9.68 -10.14 -5.96
CA HIS A 331 10.41 -11.42 -6.01
C HIS A 331 11.84 -11.26 -6.49
N HIS A 332 12.06 -10.41 -7.49
CA HIS A 332 13.40 -10.22 -8.09
C HIS A 332 14.21 -9.11 -7.40
N SER A 333 13.71 -8.58 -6.29
CA SER A 333 14.43 -7.59 -5.50
C SER A 333 15.61 -8.22 -4.75
N ARG A 334 16.75 -7.52 -4.76
CA ARG A 334 17.91 -7.87 -3.93
C ARG A 334 17.73 -7.52 -2.46
N SER A 335 16.75 -6.68 -2.12
CA SER A 335 16.46 -6.33 -0.72
C SER A 335 15.76 -7.49 -0.01
N ALA A 336 16.28 -7.86 1.17
CA ALA A 336 15.71 -8.90 2.03
C ALA A 336 15.30 -8.35 3.40
N GLY A 337 14.53 -9.14 4.14
CA GLY A 337 14.12 -8.85 5.52
C GLY A 337 13.50 -7.47 5.69
N GLU A 338 13.99 -6.75 6.69
CA GLU A 338 13.42 -5.47 7.12
C GLU A 338 13.46 -4.37 6.04
N THR A 339 14.57 -4.26 5.32
CA THR A 339 14.73 -3.29 4.22
C THR A 339 13.71 -3.52 3.11
N HIS A 340 13.43 -4.80 2.81
CA HIS A 340 12.39 -5.17 1.86
C HIS A 340 11.02 -4.69 2.33
N MET A 341 10.64 -5.05 3.57
CA MET A 341 9.33 -4.72 4.13
C MET A 341 9.11 -3.21 4.26
N ASN A 342 10.12 -2.48 4.71
CA ASN A 342 10.03 -1.03 4.79
C ASN A 342 9.85 -0.40 3.39
N SER A 343 10.53 -0.93 2.37
CA SER A 343 10.38 -0.43 1.00
C SER A 343 9.01 -0.74 0.41
N MET A 344 8.46 -1.93 0.71
CA MET A 344 7.12 -2.37 0.34
C MET A 344 6.02 -1.54 0.98
N TRP A 345 6.16 -1.20 2.27
CA TRP A 345 5.12 -0.48 2.99
C TRP A 345 5.25 1.04 2.86
N ASN A 346 6.46 1.57 2.95
CA ASN A 346 6.70 3.01 3.13
C ASN A 346 7.67 3.63 2.12
N GLY A 347 8.30 2.83 1.27
CA GLY A 347 9.46 3.27 0.49
C GLY A 347 9.25 3.26 -1.02
N GLY A 348 10.33 3.00 -1.75
CA GLY A 348 10.36 3.11 -3.20
C GLY A 348 9.43 2.15 -3.92
N LYS A 349 9.28 0.91 -3.40
CA LYS A 349 8.43 -0.11 -4.02
C LYS A 349 6.95 0.27 -3.95
N ALA A 350 6.48 0.70 -2.78
CA ALA A 350 5.13 1.24 -2.60
C ALA A 350 4.81 2.37 -3.60
N ARG A 351 5.80 3.26 -3.86
CA ARG A 351 5.64 4.36 -4.82
C ARG A 351 5.58 3.88 -6.27
N ILE A 352 6.40 2.92 -6.66
CA ILE A 352 6.39 2.33 -8.01
C ILE A 352 5.03 1.67 -8.28
N GLU A 353 4.55 0.87 -7.34
CA GLU A 353 3.23 0.23 -7.42
C GLU A 353 2.12 1.27 -7.57
N SER A 354 2.11 2.29 -6.70
CA SER A 354 1.10 3.37 -6.75
C SER A 354 1.11 4.11 -8.09
N LYS A 355 2.31 4.39 -8.64
CA LYS A 355 2.46 5.01 -9.96
C LYS A 355 1.85 4.15 -11.06
N MET A 356 2.11 2.84 -11.06
CA MET A 356 1.56 1.93 -12.06
C MET A 356 0.05 1.79 -11.97
N VAL A 357 -0.50 1.63 -10.77
CA VAL A 357 -1.96 1.58 -10.57
C VAL A 357 -2.61 2.85 -11.10
N ASN A 358 -2.03 4.02 -10.80
CA ASN A 358 -2.55 5.30 -11.29
C ASN A 358 -2.42 5.43 -12.81
N ALA A 359 -1.30 5.03 -13.40
CA ALA A 359 -1.09 5.09 -14.86
C ALA A 359 -2.10 4.22 -15.61
N LEU A 360 -2.35 2.99 -15.13
CA LEU A 360 -3.34 2.09 -15.72
C LEU A 360 -4.76 2.61 -15.54
N ALA A 361 -5.07 3.17 -14.37
CA ALA A 361 -6.37 3.80 -14.14
C ALA A 361 -6.59 4.99 -15.09
N LEU A 362 -5.60 5.85 -15.26
CA LEU A 362 -5.66 6.96 -16.21
C LEU A 362 -5.78 6.48 -17.66
N ALA A 363 -5.10 5.40 -18.03
CA ALA A 363 -5.12 4.88 -19.40
C ALA A 363 -6.45 4.22 -19.77
N TYR A 364 -7.07 3.47 -18.85
CA TYR A 364 -8.14 2.52 -19.17
C TYR A 364 -9.45 2.73 -18.41
N VAL A 365 -9.42 3.54 -17.37
CA VAL A 365 -10.62 3.92 -16.63
C VAL A 365 -11.06 5.31 -17.09
N SER A 366 -10.13 6.24 -17.36
CA SER A 366 -10.46 7.62 -17.75
C SER A 366 -11.13 7.79 -19.11
N PRO A 367 -12.19 8.62 -19.25
CA PRO A 367 -12.91 8.79 -20.51
C PRO A 367 -12.10 9.52 -21.60
N SER A 368 -10.94 10.10 -21.26
CA SER A 368 -10.24 11.07 -22.09
C SER A 368 -9.37 10.48 -23.21
N ARG A 369 -8.98 9.19 -23.17
CA ARG A 369 -8.23 8.57 -24.29
C ARG A 369 -9.11 8.12 -25.47
N ASN A 370 -10.41 7.89 -25.25
CA ASN A 370 -11.29 7.38 -26.30
C ASN A 370 -11.76 8.42 -27.35
N LYS A 371 -11.31 9.69 -27.27
CA LYS A 371 -11.70 10.73 -28.25
C LYS A 371 -10.66 11.06 -29.33
N GLN A 372 -9.45 10.49 -29.29
CA GLN A 372 -8.45 10.73 -30.35
C GLN A 372 -8.28 9.57 -31.35
N ALA A 373 -8.90 8.41 -31.10
CA ALA A 373 -8.84 7.26 -32.02
C ALA A 373 -10.02 7.19 -33.03
N GLN A 374 -10.98 8.13 -32.99
CA GLN A 374 -12.16 8.13 -33.86
C GLN A 374 -12.27 9.31 -34.84
N THR A 375 -11.25 10.16 -34.99
CA THR A 375 -11.27 11.32 -35.90
C THR A 375 -10.13 11.35 -36.92
N VAL A 376 -9.58 10.19 -37.27
CA VAL A 376 -8.72 10.04 -38.46
C VAL A 376 -9.28 8.92 -39.33
N GLY A 377 -10.37 9.23 -40.02
CA GLY A 377 -10.99 8.34 -40.99
C GLY A 377 -12.08 9.07 -41.76
N VAL A 378 -11.87 9.22 -43.07
CA VAL A 378 -12.77 9.78 -44.09
C VAL A 378 -12.72 11.30 -44.28
N SER A 379 -11.71 11.76 -45.02
CA SER A 379 -11.99 12.59 -46.21
C SER A 379 -11.03 12.16 -47.33
N ALA A 380 -11.56 11.44 -48.32
CA ALA A 380 -10.92 11.23 -49.60
C ALA A 380 -11.99 11.48 -50.66
N PHE A 381 -11.82 12.60 -51.38
CA PHE A 381 -12.54 13.07 -52.57
C PHE A 381 -14.05 13.33 -52.49
#